data_AF-A0A1H0B0B3-F1
#
_entry.id   AF-A0A1H0B0B3-F1
#
_cell.length_a   1.000
_cell.length_b   1.000
_cell.length_c   1.000
_cell.angle_alpha   90.00
_cell.angle_beta   90.00
_cell.angle_gamma   90.00
#
_symmetry.space_group_name_H-M   'P 1'
#
loop_
_entity.id
_entity.type
_entity.pdbx_description
1 polymer ?
#
loop_
_entity_poly.entity_id
_entity_poly.type
_entity_poly.pdbx_seq_one_letter_code
_entity_poly.pdbx_strand_id
1 'polypeptide(L)'
;MSASDDPRRVHFQSPEYLVDRLDAIAELFDKDRTDLLVEAIREYIEDTADSETFQELVATKYYDDQLEFETVKQLVGAETAQRLRLLKADLEDELLDLGSPEDVDIYDDDATTVETEADDDR
;
A
#
# COMPACT_ATOMS: atom_id res chain seq x y z
N MET A 1 13.01 1.44 8.58
CA MET A 1 13.84 0.43 9.26
C MET A 1 13.70 -0.87 8.50
N SER A 2 14.80 -1.50 8.09
CA SER A 2 14.73 -2.86 7.54
C SER A 2 14.29 -3.77 8.68
N ALA A 3 13.04 -4.25 8.64
CA ALA A 3 12.74 -5.48 9.37
C ALA A 3 13.79 -6.48 8.90
N SER A 4 14.62 -6.97 9.82
CA SER A 4 15.58 -8.02 9.50
C SER A 4 14.80 -9.15 8.84
N ASP A 5 15.17 -9.52 7.61
CA ASP A 5 14.60 -10.68 6.88
C ASP A 5 14.91 -12.00 7.60
N ASP A 6 15.65 -11.93 8.71
CA ASP A 6 15.95 -13.05 9.58
C ASP A 6 14.67 -13.67 10.17
N PRO A 7 14.51 -14.99 10.06
CA PRO A 7 13.33 -15.68 10.53
C PRO A 7 13.18 -15.57 12.05
N ARG A 8 12.03 -15.07 12.51
CA ARG A 8 11.67 -15.05 13.93
C ARG A 8 10.86 -16.30 14.28
N ARG A 9 11.35 -17.10 15.23
CA ARG A 9 10.60 -18.26 15.75
C ARG A 9 9.41 -17.80 16.58
N VAL A 10 8.23 -18.33 16.26
CA VAL A 10 6.96 -18.07 16.95
C VAL A 10 6.27 -19.41 17.24
N HIS A 11 5.50 -19.46 18.33
CA HIS A 11 4.73 -20.65 18.70
C HIS A 11 3.25 -20.37 18.48
N PHE A 12 2.60 -21.23 17.70
CA PHE A 12 1.15 -21.18 17.48
C PHE A 12 0.48 -22.36 18.17
N GLN A 13 -0.60 -22.07 18.90
CA GLN A 13 -1.53 -23.09 19.36
C GLN A 13 -2.67 -23.16 18.36
N SER A 14 -2.75 -24.25 17.62
CA SER A 14 -3.85 -24.50 16.69
C SER A 14 -4.58 -25.79 17.06
N PRO A 15 -5.89 -25.87 16.81
CA PRO A 15 -6.60 -27.14 16.79
C PRO A 15 -5.91 -28.16 15.88
N GLU A 16 -5.89 -29.42 16.31
CA GLU A 16 -5.24 -30.54 15.58
C GLU A 16 -5.77 -30.64 14.14
N TYR A 17 -7.09 -30.55 13.96
CA TYR A 17 -7.72 -30.66 12.64
C TYR A 17 -7.25 -29.60 11.63
N LEU A 18 -6.83 -28.41 12.08
CA LEU A 18 -6.30 -27.38 11.18
C LEU A 18 -4.89 -27.74 10.71
N VAL A 19 -4.07 -28.32 11.60
CA VAL A 19 -2.72 -28.76 11.27
C VAL A 19 -2.78 -29.92 10.29
N ASP A 20 -3.63 -30.91 10.53
CA ASP A 20 -3.79 -32.06 9.63
C ASP A 20 -4.21 -31.64 8.23
N ARG A 21 -5.16 -30.68 8.15
CA ARG A 21 -5.60 -30.14 6.86
C ARG A 21 -4.49 -29.36 6.16
N LEU A 22 -3.73 -28.59 6.91
CA LEU A 22 -2.59 -27.83 6.38
C LEU A 22 -1.50 -28.75 5.84
N ASP A 23 -1.18 -29.82 6.58
CA ASP A 23 -0.18 -30.82 6.18
C ASP A 23 -0.62 -31.57 4.91
N ALA A 24 -1.91 -31.93 4.80
CA ALA A 24 -2.44 -32.54 3.58
C ALA A 24 -2.38 -31.61 2.36
N ILE A 25 -2.58 -30.30 2.56
CA ILE A 25 -2.44 -29.30 1.50
C ILE A 25 -0.96 -29.14 1.13
N ALA A 26 -0.07 -29.06 2.11
CA ALA A 26 1.37 -28.94 1.90
C ALA A 26 1.92 -30.14 1.09
N GLU A 27 1.49 -31.37 1.40
CA GLU A 27 1.83 -32.57 0.64
C GLU A 27 1.31 -32.51 -0.81
N LEU A 28 0.09 -32.01 -1.02
CA LEU A 28 -0.49 -31.86 -2.36
C LEU A 28 0.31 -30.87 -3.22
N PHE A 29 0.83 -29.80 -2.61
CA PHE A 29 1.58 -28.75 -3.31
C PHE A 29 3.10 -28.97 -3.31
N ASP A 30 3.61 -30.05 -2.71
CA ASP A 30 5.04 -30.32 -2.50
C ASP A 30 5.76 -29.11 -1.86
N LYS A 31 5.11 -28.48 -0.87
CA LYS A 31 5.62 -27.30 -0.14
C LYS A 31 5.86 -27.65 1.34
N ASP A 32 6.82 -26.96 1.95
CA ASP A 32 6.98 -27.02 3.40
C ASP A 32 5.81 -26.32 4.12
N ARG A 33 5.38 -26.89 5.25
CA ARG A 33 4.32 -26.31 6.09
C ARG A 33 4.61 -24.85 6.46
N THR A 34 5.86 -24.55 6.80
CA THR A 34 6.29 -23.20 7.19
C THR A 34 6.12 -22.23 6.03
N ASP A 35 6.51 -22.62 4.83
CA ASP A 35 6.41 -21.77 3.64
C ASP A 35 4.96 -21.48 3.31
N LEU A 36 4.09 -22.49 3.41
CA LEU A 36 2.66 -22.33 3.18
C LEU A 36 2.01 -21.39 4.22
N LEU A 37 2.41 -21.47 5.49
CA LEU A 37 1.96 -20.53 6.51
C LEU A 37 2.46 -19.11 6.27
N VAL A 38 3.72 -18.96 5.88
CA VAL A 38 4.29 -17.63 5.57
C VAL A 38 3.59 -17.01 4.37
N GLU A 39 3.32 -17.80 3.33
CA GLU A 39 2.57 -17.38 2.14
C GLU A 39 1.16 -16.93 2.51
N ALA A 40 0.42 -17.76 3.26
CA ALA A 40 -0.94 -17.42 3.69
C ALA A 40 -1.01 -16.18 4.60
N ILE A 41 -0.02 -15.99 5.48
CA ILE A 41 0.06 -14.80 6.34
C ILE A 41 0.35 -13.56 5.49
N ARG A 42 1.27 -13.66 4.52
CA ARG A 42 1.58 -12.54 3.62
C ARG A 42 0.34 -12.12 2.84
N GLU A 43 -0.33 -13.08 2.20
CA GLU A 43 -1.55 -12.85 1.43
C GLU A 43 -2.64 -12.22 2.30
N TYR A 44 -2.88 -12.76 3.50
CA TYR A 44 -3.86 -12.20 4.42
C TYR A 44 -3.55 -10.75 4.83
N ILE A 45 -2.28 -10.42 5.08
CA ILE A 45 -1.86 -9.05 5.43
C ILE A 45 -2.06 -8.11 4.25
N GLU A 46 -1.66 -8.51 3.04
CA GLU A 46 -1.82 -7.71 1.82
C GLU A 46 -3.31 -7.44 1.54
N ASP A 47 -4.14 -8.49 1.53
CA ASP A 47 -5.59 -8.37 1.34
C ASP A 47 -6.25 -7.50 2.41
N THR A 48 -5.81 -7.62 3.66
CA THR A 48 -6.34 -6.80 4.76
C THR A 48 -5.91 -5.33 4.59
N ALA A 49 -4.67 -5.07 4.20
CA ALA A 49 -4.16 -3.72 3.97
C ALA A 49 -4.86 -3.02 2.80
N ASP A 50 -5.24 -3.78 1.77
CA ASP A 50 -5.98 -3.28 0.60
C ASP A 50 -7.50 -3.19 0.81
N SER A 51 -8.01 -3.73 1.91
CA SER A 51 -9.43 -3.63 2.25
C SER A 51 -9.85 -2.19 2.57
N GLU A 52 -10.85 -1.67 1.85
CA GLU A 52 -11.41 -0.33 2.06
C GLU A 52 -11.85 -0.12 3.52
N THR A 53 -12.51 -1.11 4.13
CA THR A 53 -12.97 -1.05 5.52
C THR A 53 -11.81 -0.95 6.51
N PHE A 54 -10.71 -1.65 6.24
CA PHE A 54 -9.52 -1.57 7.08
C PHE A 54 -8.81 -0.23 6.92
N GLN A 55 -8.67 0.26 5.68
CA GLN A 55 -8.09 1.57 5.40
C GLN A 55 -8.89 2.71 6.06
N GLU A 56 -10.23 2.65 6.01
CA GLU A 56 -11.10 3.62 6.68
C GLU A 56 -10.93 3.61 8.20
N LEU A 57 -10.81 2.41 8.81
CA LEU A 57 -10.55 2.27 10.24
C LEU A 57 -9.19 2.90 10.62
N VAL A 58 -8.15 2.61 9.84
CA VAL A 58 -6.80 3.17 10.06
C VAL A 58 -6.80 4.68 9.87
N ALA A 59 -7.47 5.20 8.83
CA ALA A 59 -7.61 6.62 8.56
C ALA A 59 -8.29 7.36 9.72
N THR A 60 -9.44 6.83 10.19
CA THR A 60 -10.17 7.40 11.33
C THR A 60 -9.27 7.50 12.57
N LYS A 61 -8.56 6.41 12.89
CA LYS A 61 -7.64 6.38 14.03
C LYS A 61 -6.43 7.32 13.86
N TYR A 62 -5.95 7.51 12.63
CA TYR A 62 -4.84 8.41 12.33
C TYR A 62 -5.24 9.89 12.40
N TYR A 63 -6.44 10.24 11.93
CA TYR A 63 -6.97 11.59 12.02
C TYR A 63 -7.32 11.98 13.46
N ASP A 64 -7.74 11.03 14.29
CA ASP A 64 -7.95 11.23 15.73
C ASP A 64 -6.67 11.23 16.58
N ASP A 65 -5.47 11.28 15.97
CA ASP A 65 -4.16 11.21 16.66
C ASP A 65 -3.96 9.95 17.53
N GLN A 66 -4.70 8.87 17.27
CA GLN A 66 -4.59 7.60 18.00
C GLN A 66 -3.52 6.67 17.41
N LEU A 67 -3.02 6.97 16.20
CA LEU A 67 -1.97 6.22 15.52
C LEU A 67 -0.89 7.16 15.03
N GLU A 68 0.36 6.77 15.28
CA GLU A 68 1.53 7.43 14.70
C GLU A 68 1.66 7.08 13.22
N PHE A 69 2.22 8.02 12.43
CA PHE A 69 2.43 7.81 10.99
C PHE A 69 3.24 6.55 10.68
N GLU A 70 4.26 6.24 11.48
CA GLU A 70 5.07 5.03 11.31
C GLU A 70 4.28 3.74 11.54
N THR A 71 3.24 3.78 12.38
CA THR A 71 2.34 2.64 12.59
C THR A 71 1.39 2.51 11.40
N VAL A 72 0.81 3.61 10.91
CA VAL A 72 -0.03 3.60 9.71
C VAL A 72 0.73 3.04 8.52
N LYS A 73 1.99 3.45 8.33
CA LYS A 73 2.87 2.94 7.29
C LYS A 73 3.11 1.42 7.35
N GLN A 74 3.10 0.84 8.55
CA GLN A 74 3.22 -0.62 8.73
C GLN A 74 1.90 -1.37 8.47
N LEU A 75 0.75 -0.70 8.65
CA LEU A 75 -0.57 -1.31 8.51
C LEU A 75 -1.09 -1.27 7.07
N VAL A 76 -0.97 -0.13 6.38
CA VAL A 76 -1.54 0.09 5.03
C VAL A 76 -0.46 0.27 3.95
N GLY A 77 0.81 0.14 4.32
CA GLY A 77 1.93 0.38 3.41
C GLY A 77 2.31 1.85 3.24
N ALA A 78 3.45 2.09 2.58
CA ALA A 78 4.04 3.42 2.45
C ALA A 78 3.26 4.37 1.54
N GLU A 79 2.62 3.85 0.50
CA GLU A 79 1.85 4.66 -0.44
C GLU A 79 0.56 5.19 0.21
N THR A 80 -0.29 4.28 0.71
CA THR A 80 -1.56 4.62 1.35
C THR A 80 -1.34 5.49 2.59
N ALA A 81 -0.33 5.21 3.40
CA ALA A 81 0.01 6.05 4.54
C ALA A 81 0.36 7.49 4.12
N GLN A 82 1.11 7.68 3.04
CA GLN A 82 1.43 9.02 2.53
C GLN A 82 0.17 9.74 2.03
N ARG A 83 -0.74 9.05 1.33
CA ARG A 83 -2.04 9.62 0.94
C ARG A 83 -2.83 10.08 2.16
N LEU A 84 -2.90 9.27 3.22
CA LEU A 84 -3.57 9.64 4.47
C LEU A 84 -2.92 10.85 5.13
N ARG A 85 -1.59 10.94 5.13
CA ARG A 85 -0.85 12.09 5.69
C ARG A 85 -1.12 13.39 4.92
N LEU A 86 -1.11 13.35 3.60
CA LEU A 86 -1.42 14.52 2.78
C LEU A 86 -2.85 14.99 3.01
N LEU A 87 -3.79 14.04 3.09
CA LEU A 87 -5.19 14.36 3.38
C LEU A 87 -5.36 14.96 4.78
N LYS A 88 -4.65 14.45 5.80
CA LYS A 88 -4.67 15.03 7.14
C LYS A 88 -4.19 16.50 7.14
N ALA A 89 -3.07 16.78 6.50
CA ALA A 89 -2.51 18.12 6.43
C ALA A 89 -3.43 19.11 5.69
N ASP A 90 -4.11 18.65 4.62
CA ASP A 90 -5.14 19.43 3.92
C ASP A 90 -6.36 19.73 4.82
N LEU A 91 -6.84 18.75 5.59
CA LEU A 91 -7.91 18.96 6.57
C LEU A 91 -7.53 19.93 7.69
N GLU A 92 -6.26 19.94 8.08
CA GLU A 92 -5.72 20.78 9.16
C GLU A 92 -5.30 22.19 8.68
N ASP A 93 -5.52 22.51 7.39
CA ASP A 93 -5.18 23.80 6.77
C ASP A 93 -3.67 24.14 6.89
N GLU A 94 -2.83 23.12 7.06
CA GLU A 94 -1.38 23.24 7.08
C GLU A 94 -0.89 23.22 5.63
N LEU A 95 -0.35 24.35 5.17
CA LEU A 95 0.17 24.50 3.80
C LEU A 95 1.15 23.36 3.48
N LEU A 96 0.77 22.49 2.55
CA LEU A 96 1.57 21.33 2.18
C LEU A 96 2.97 21.79 1.73
N ASP A 97 4.03 21.35 2.41
CA ASP A 97 5.44 21.57 2.03
C ASP A 97 5.81 20.71 0.82
N LEU A 98 5.06 20.88 -0.27
CA LEU A 98 5.41 20.37 -1.58
C LEU A 98 6.53 21.27 -2.08
N GLY A 99 7.69 20.68 -2.35
CA GLY A 99 8.78 21.40 -3.01
C GLY A 99 8.21 22.15 -4.22
N SER A 100 8.49 23.46 -4.30
CA SER A 100 7.96 24.29 -5.38
C SER A 100 8.27 23.62 -6.71
N PRO A 101 7.31 23.57 -7.66
CA PRO A 101 7.57 22.98 -8.96
C PRO A 101 8.80 23.67 -9.55
N GLU A 102 9.77 22.86 -9.99
CA GLU A 102 10.87 23.39 -10.77
C GLU A 102 10.27 23.92 -12.07
N ASP A 103 10.62 25.16 -12.43
CA ASP A 103 10.20 25.85 -13.65
C ASP A 103 10.95 25.24 -14.85
N VAL A 104 10.70 23.95 -15.08
CA VAL A 104 11.19 23.21 -16.22
C VAL A 104 10.17 23.42 -17.33
N ASP A 105 10.60 24.03 -18.42
CA ASP A 105 9.81 24.09 -19.64
C ASP A 105 9.71 22.66 -20.21
N ILE A 106 8.59 22.00 -19.94
CA ILE A 106 8.29 20.64 -20.41
C ILE A 106 8.07 20.65 -21.95
N TYR A 107 7.93 21.83 -22.57
CA TYR A 107 7.60 22.02 -23.98
C TYR A 107 8.78 22.53 -24.83
N ASP A 108 10.01 22.50 -24.32
CA ASP A 108 11.17 23.21 -24.90
C ASP A 108 11.65 22.76 -26.29
N ASP A 109 11.18 21.66 -26.91
CA ASP A 109 11.82 21.27 -28.20
C ASP A 109 11.00 20.54 -29.29
N ASP A 110 9.71 20.20 -29.11
CA ASP A 110 8.99 19.50 -30.20
C ASP A 110 7.47 19.71 -30.21
N ALA A 111 7.03 20.96 -30.02
CA ALA A 111 5.63 21.31 -30.24
C ALA A 111 5.32 21.33 -31.75
N THR A 112 4.87 20.20 -32.29
CA THR A 112 4.38 20.11 -33.66
C THR A 112 3.09 20.94 -33.81
N THR A 113 3.16 22.04 -34.56
CA THR A 113 1.98 22.84 -34.91
C THR A 113 1.23 22.15 -36.03
N VAL A 114 -0.02 21.75 -35.78
CA VAL A 114 -0.90 21.17 -36.80
C VAL A 114 -1.55 22.30 -37.59
N GLU A 115 -1.24 22.40 -38.88
CA GLU A 115 -1.95 23.29 -39.80
C GLU A 115 -3.35 22.74 -40.06
N THR A 116 -4.38 23.43 -39.54
CA THR A 116 -5.76 23.17 -39.93
C THR A 116 -6.04 23.90 -41.24
N GLU A 117 -6.16 23.17 -42.35
CA GLU A 117 -6.65 23.72 -43.62
C GLU A 117 -8.06 24.28 -43.40
N ALA A 118 -8.18 25.60 -43.52
CA ALA A 118 -9.48 26.26 -43.53
C ALA A 118 -10.15 25.97 -44.88
N ASP A 119 -11.09 25.04 -44.87
CA ASP A 119 -12.08 24.85 -45.93
C ASP A 119 -12.96 26.12 -45.96
N ASP A 120 -12.58 27.10 -46.78
CA ASP A 120 -13.38 28.31 -47.03
C ASP A 120 -14.43 27.98 -48.10
N ASP A 121 -15.53 27.41 -47.63
CA ASP A 121 -16.73 27.14 -48.39
C ASP A 121 -17.51 28.46 -48.58
N ARG A 122 -17.42 29.09 -49.76
CA ARG A 122 -18.40 30.07 -50.25
C ARG A 122 -18.38 30.35 -51.76
#